data_AF-A0A9P7Z827-F1
#
_entry.id   AF-A0A9P7Z827-F1
#
_cell.length_a   1.000
_cell.length_b   1.000
_cell.length_c   1.000
_cell.angle_alpha   90.00
_cell.angle_beta   90.00
_cell.angle_gamma   90.00
#
_symmetry.space_group_name_H-M   'P 1'
#
loop_
_entity.id
_entity.type
_entity.pdbx_description
1 polymer ?
#
loop_
_entity_poly.entity_id
_entity_poly.type
_entity_poly.pdbx_seq_one_letter_code
_entity_poly.pdbx_strand_id
1 'polypeptide(L)'
;MNPNFRYYMPERNIADRLIEHYVRTMECSHRIMHVPNFRRDYEQFLVEPSEAPTVFVVIMLLVMAIGSCFNQDEDYLTVSATAQQWVYSTQSWVAAPFETSRLNLAGLQTQCLLLIARQANDIGGDLVWVASGSLLRTAFQTSLDA
;
A
#
# COMPACT_ATOMS: atom_id res chain seq x y z
N MET A 1 -5.89 -10.81 -18.89
CA MET A 1 -4.62 -11.37 -18.39
C MET A 1 -4.52 -11.04 -16.92
N ASN A 2 -4.30 -12.02 -16.05
CA ASN A 2 -4.04 -11.76 -14.63
C ASN A 2 -2.59 -11.22 -14.52
N PRO A 3 -2.36 -9.97 -14.08
CA PRO A 3 -1.00 -9.44 -13.96
C PRO A 3 -0.20 -10.32 -13.00
N ASN A 4 1.01 -10.72 -13.42
CA ASN A 4 1.89 -11.49 -12.55
C ASN A 4 2.56 -10.53 -11.56
N PHE A 5 1.93 -10.36 -10.40
CA PHE A 5 2.35 -9.44 -9.35
C PHE A 5 3.74 -9.73 -8.76
N ARG A 6 4.28 -10.94 -8.96
CA ARG A 6 5.60 -11.30 -8.44
C ARG A 6 6.74 -10.55 -9.11
N TYR A 7 6.57 -10.14 -10.36
CA TYR A 7 7.58 -9.33 -11.06
C TYR A 7 7.70 -7.91 -10.51
N TYR A 8 6.73 -7.48 -9.70
CA TYR A 8 6.77 -6.19 -9.03
C TYR A 8 7.53 -6.21 -7.71
N MET A 9 8.02 -7.38 -7.28
CA MET A 9 8.73 -7.51 -6.01
C MET A 9 10.07 -6.77 -6.08
N PRO A 10 10.32 -5.80 -5.19
CA PRO A 10 11.61 -5.12 -5.13
C PRO A 10 12.66 -6.04 -4.51
N GLU A 11 13.91 -5.57 -4.44
CA GLU A 11 14.95 -6.25 -3.69
C GLU A 11 14.54 -6.49 -2.22
N ARG A 12 15.02 -7.59 -1.65
CA ARG A 12 14.59 -8.04 -0.32
C ARG A 12 14.81 -6.98 0.77
N ASN A 13 15.95 -6.28 0.75
CA ASN A 13 16.25 -5.19 1.68
C ASN A 13 15.20 -4.07 1.61
N ILE A 14 14.76 -3.69 0.41
CA ILE A 14 13.71 -2.68 0.21
C ILE A 14 12.38 -3.24 0.73
N ALA A 15 12.02 -4.47 0.36
CA ALA A 15 10.80 -5.11 0.82
C ALA A 15 10.72 -5.19 2.36
N ASP A 16 11.77 -5.69 3.01
CA ASP A 16 11.88 -5.80 4.47
C ASP A 16 11.71 -4.43 5.13
N ARG A 17 12.39 -3.39 4.61
CA ARG A 17 12.31 -2.02 5.12
C ARG A 17 10.90 -1.44 5.02
N LEU A 18 10.25 -1.58 3.86
CA LEU A 18 8.91 -1.06 3.63
C LEU A 18 7.85 -1.79 4.48
N ILE A 19 7.97 -3.11 4.62
CA ILE A 19 7.11 -3.89 5.52
C ILE A 19 7.28 -3.42 6.96
N GLU A 20 8.51 -3.17 7.40
CA GLU A 20 8.78 -2.68 8.75
C GLU A 20 8.20 -1.28 8.98
N HIS A 21 8.29 -0.39 8.00
CA HIS A 21 7.63 0.92 8.06
C HIS A 21 6.13 0.77 8.26
N TYR A 22 5.45 -0.08 7.50
CA TYR A 22 4.02 -0.36 7.68
C TYR A 22 3.71 -0.89 9.09
N VAL A 23 4.42 -1.93 9.53
CA VAL A 23 4.16 -2.58 10.83
C VAL A 23 4.33 -1.58 11.99
N ARG A 24 5.30 -0.68 11.91
CA ARG A 24 5.55 0.33 12.97
C ARG A 24 4.51 1.44 13.00
N THR A 25 3.95 1.84 11.86
CA THR A 25 3.08 3.02 11.77
C THR A 25 1.59 2.67 11.75
N MET A 26 1.21 1.60 11.07
CA MET A 26 -0.19 1.29 10.74
C MET A 26 -0.84 0.26 11.67
N GLU A 27 -0.08 -0.60 12.33
CA GLU A 27 -0.64 -1.59 13.27
C GLU A 27 -1.12 -0.96 14.59
N CYS A 28 -0.68 0.26 14.87
CA CYS A 28 -1.19 1.07 15.96
C CYS A 28 -2.59 1.66 15.65
N SER A 29 -2.92 1.87 14.38
CA SER A 29 -4.13 2.59 13.92
C SER A 29 -5.17 1.69 13.26
N HIS A 30 -4.75 0.68 12.50
CA HIS A 30 -5.61 -0.17 11.69
C HIS A 30 -5.10 -1.62 11.72
N ARG A 31 -5.55 -2.43 12.70
CA ARG A 31 -5.25 -3.88 12.81
C ARG A 31 -5.94 -4.70 11.70
N ILE A 32 -5.67 -4.37 10.44
CA ILE A 32 -6.26 -5.00 9.25
C ILE A 32 -5.62 -6.37 9.01
N MET A 33 -4.36 -6.54 9.41
CA MET A 33 -3.61 -7.78 9.26
C MET A 33 -3.19 -8.37 10.60
N HIS A 34 -3.03 -9.69 10.63
CA HIS A 34 -2.39 -10.37 11.75
C HIS A 34 -0.89 -10.45 11.47
N VAL A 35 -0.11 -9.48 11.97
CA VAL A 35 1.34 -9.35 11.70
C VAL A 35 2.13 -10.65 11.86
N PRO A 36 1.93 -11.47 12.93
CA PRO A 36 2.68 -12.72 13.06
C PRO A 36 2.43 -13.69 11.90
N ASN A 37 1.19 -13.79 11.42
CA ASN A 37 0.86 -14.67 10.30
C ASN A 37 1.44 -14.11 9.00
N PHE A 38 1.30 -12.80 8.79
CA PHE A 38 1.85 -12.14 7.61
C PHE A 38 3.38 -12.33 7.50
N ARG A 39 4.13 -12.18 8.60
CA ARG A 39 5.58 -12.40 8.61
C ARG A 39 5.94 -13.85 8.27
N ARG A 40 5.23 -14.82 8.84
CA ARG A 40 5.43 -16.24 8.53
C ARG A 40 5.17 -16.54 7.05
N ASP A 41 4.07 -16.01 6.52
CA ASP A 41 3.70 -16.21 5.11
C ASP A 41 4.69 -15.49 4.17
N TYR A 42 5.24 -14.35 4.60
CA TYR A 42 6.30 -13.62 3.90
C TYR A 42 7.62 -14.42 3.86
N GLU A 43 8.04 -14.98 4.99
CA GLU A 43 9.21 -15.86 5.04
C GLU A 43 9.05 -17.09 4.13
N GLN A 44 7.86 -17.69 4.12
CA GLN A 44 7.55 -18.78 3.20
C GLN A 44 7.61 -18.34 1.74
N PHE A 45 7.08 -17.16 1.43
CA PHE A 45 7.16 -16.57 0.08
C PHE A 45 8.61 -16.39 -0.38
N LEU A 46 9.53 -16.00 0.51
CA LEU A 46 10.94 -15.82 0.15
C LEU A 46 11.64 -17.15 -0.19
N VAL A 47 11.19 -18.27 0.39
CA VAL A 47 11.71 -19.60 0.09
C VAL A 47 11.10 -20.17 -1.18
N GLU A 48 9.77 -20.03 -1.33
CA GLU A 48 9.02 -20.63 -2.43
C GLU A 48 7.99 -19.65 -3.01
N PRO A 49 8.43 -18.67 -3.82
CA PRO A 49 7.54 -17.64 -4.37
C PRO A 49 6.45 -18.21 -5.28
N SER A 50 6.70 -19.34 -5.95
CA SER A 50 5.78 -19.95 -6.92
C SER A 50 4.48 -20.43 -6.30
N GLU A 51 4.52 -20.91 -5.06
CA GLU A 51 3.36 -21.47 -4.36
C GLU A 51 2.46 -20.41 -3.71
N ALA A 52 2.92 -19.15 -3.65
CA ALA A 52 2.17 -18.10 -2.98
C ALA A 52 0.84 -17.76 -3.68
N PRO A 53 -0.27 -17.62 -2.95
CA PRO A 53 -1.51 -17.13 -3.55
C PRO A 53 -1.34 -15.73 -4.13
N THR A 54 -1.90 -15.45 -5.32
CA THR A 54 -1.83 -14.11 -5.93
C THR A 54 -2.37 -13.03 -4.98
N VAL A 55 -3.46 -13.33 -4.26
CA VAL A 55 -4.04 -12.40 -3.26
C VAL A 55 -3.06 -12.05 -2.15
N PHE A 56 -2.21 -12.99 -1.71
CA PHE A 56 -1.19 -12.73 -0.70
C PHE A 56 -0.12 -11.78 -1.25
N VAL A 57 0.34 -12.01 -2.49
CA VAL A 57 1.32 -11.14 -3.15
C VAL A 57 0.75 -9.72 -3.31
N VAL A 58 -0.52 -9.59 -3.68
CA VAL A 58 -1.21 -8.30 -3.77
C VAL A 58 -1.26 -7.59 -2.41
N ILE A 59 -1.67 -8.31 -1.35
CA ILE A 59 -1.68 -7.76 0.02
C ILE A 59 -0.29 -7.27 0.42
N MET A 60 0.75 -8.06 0.14
CA MET A 60 2.14 -7.69 0.43
C MET A 60 2.58 -6.43 -0.33
N LEU A 61 2.24 -6.30 -1.61
CA LEU A 61 2.54 -5.10 -2.41
C LEU A 61 1.82 -3.86 -1.85
N LEU A 62 0.57 -3.99 -1.40
CA LEU A 62 -0.16 -2.88 -0.78
C LEU A 62 0.44 -2.47 0.57
N VAL A 63 0.88 -3.44 1.36
CA VAL A 63 1.60 -3.19 2.63
C VAL A 63 2.87 -2.39 2.38
N MET A 64 3.68 -2.80 1.39
CA MET A 64 4.88 -2.07 1.00
C MET A 64 4.55 -0.68 0.42
N ALA A 65 3.48 -0.54 -0.36
CA ALA A 65 3.02 0.74 -0.88
C ALA A 65 2.58 1.71 0.24
N ILE A 66 2.05 1.21 1.34
CA ILE A 66 1.73 2.07 2.49
C ILE A 66 3.02 2.41 3.25
N GLY A 67 3.91 1.43 3.39
CA GLY A 67 5.23 1.61 4.01
C GLY A 67 6.11 2.63 3.30
N SER A 68 6.02 2.74 1.97
CA SER A 68 6.81 3.69 1.17
C SER A 68 6.55 5.14 1.51
N CYS A 69 5.38 5.48 2.03
CA CYS A 69 5.03 6.83 2.46
C CYS A 69 5.88 7.31 3.64
N PHE A 70 6.51 6.38 4.35
CA PHE A 70 7.40 6.68 5.48
C PHE A 70 8.88 6.49 5.13
N ASN A 71 9.22 6.20 3.86
CA ASN A 71 10.59 6.03 3.40
C ASN A 71 11.27 7.41 3.24
N GLN A 72 12.34 7.65 3.99
CA GLN A 72 13.12 8.89 3.94
C GLN A 72 14.52 8.69 3.32
N ASP A 73 14.80 7.50 2.81
CA ASP A 73 16.07 7.14 2.20
C ASP A 73 16.24 7.78 0.81
N GLU A 74 17.47 7.76 0.27
CA GLU A 74 17.81 8.39 -1.01
C GLU A 74 16.99 7.85 -2.20
N ASP A 75 16.44 6.64 -2.08
CA ASP A 75 15.63 5.98 -3.10
C ASP A 75 14.13 6.34 -3.05
N TYR A 76 13.71 7.30 -2.20
CA TYR A 76 12.29 7.62 -1.98
C TYR A 76 11.51 7.91 -3.26
N LEU A 77 12.10 8.60 -4.24
CA LEU A 77 11.43 8.90 -5.53
C LEU A 77 11.13 7.63 -6.32
N THR A 78 12.13 6.75 -6.43
CA THR A 78 12.00 5.48 -7.16
C THR A 78 10.99 4.59 -6.45
N VAL A 79 11.11 4.45 -5.13
CA VAL A 79 10.20 3.66 -4.30
C VAL A 79 8.76 4.19 -4.39
N SER A 80 8.56 5.51 -4.36
CA SER A 80 7.24 6.13 -4.52
C SER A 80 6.63 5.83 -5.89
N ALA A 81 7.40 5.93 -6.98
CA ALA A 81 6.91 5.64 -8.33
C ALA A 81 6.53 4.15 -8.47
N THR A 82 7.35 3.25 -7.92
CA THR A 82 7.05 1.81 -7.92
C THR A 82 5.82 1.49 -7.07
N ALA A 83 5.66 2.12 -5.91
CA ALA A 83 4.48 1.99 -5.06
C ALA A 83 3.19 2.42 -5.78
N GLN A 84 3.25 3.54 -6.52
CA GLN A 84 2.12 3.97 -7.34
C GLN A 84 1.74 2.93 -8.40
N GLN A 85 2.74 2.34 -9.07
CA GLN A 85 2.51 1.27 -10.03
C GLN A 85 1.83 0.04 -9.40
N TRP A 86 2.24 -0.36 -8.18
CA TRP A 86 1.60 -1.47 -7.46
C TRP A 86 0.13 -1.18 -7.17
N VAL A 87 -0.19 0.04 -6.74
CA VAL A 87 -1.56 0.46 -6.44
C VAL A 87 -2.42 0.49 -7.69
N TYR A 88 -1.95 1.05 -8.80
CA TYR A 88 -2.70 1.06 -10.07
C TYR A 88 -2.94 -0.35 -10.61
N SER A 89 -1.92 -1.20 -10.57
CA SER A 89 -2.03 -2.60 -11.01
C SER A 89 -3.06 -3.36 -10.17
N THR A 90 -3.01 -3.17 -8.85
CA THR A 90 -3.97 -3.77 -7.92
C THR A 90 -5.38 -3.25 -8.15
N GLN A 91 -5.56 -1.96 -8.39
CA GLN A 91 -6.87 -1.37 -8.69
C GLN A 91 -7.48 -1.99 -9.96
N SER A 92 -6.67 -2.16 -11.02
CA SER A 92 -7.13 -2.81 -12.25
C SER A 92 -7.51 -4.27 -12.03
N TRP A 93 -6.76 -4.98 -11.17
CA TRP A 93 -7.02 -6.38 -10.82
C TRP A 93 -8.31 -6.54 -10.01
N VAL A 94 -8.55 -5.68 -9.01
CA VAL A 94 -9.79 -5.69 -8.22
C VAL A 94 -11.02 -5.34 -9.07
N ALA A 95 -10.86 -4.48 -10.09
CA ALA A 95 -11.93 -4.10 -11.01
C ALA A 95 -12.23 -5.18 -12.06
N ALA A 96 -11.34 -6.16 -12.26
CA ALA A 96 -11.56 -7.22 -13.23
C ALA A 96 -12.74 -8.12 -12.78
N PRO A 97 -13.64 -8.52 -13.70
CA PRO A 97 -14.81 -9.34 -13.37
C PRO A 97 -14.47 -10.81 -13.04
N PHE A 98 -13.19 -11.15 -12.89
CA PHE A 98 -12.71 -12.50 -12.65
C PHE A 98 -12.11 -12.61 -11.26
N GLU A 99 -12.94 -12.95 -10.28
CA GLU A 99 -12.65 -13.97 -9.26
C GLU A 99 -13.75 -13.96 -8.18
N THR A 100 -14.25 -15.15 -7.89
CA THR A 100 -15.23 -15.48 -6.84
C THR A 100 -14.72 -15.22 -5.41
N SER A 101 -13.47 -14.74 -5.27
CA SER A 101 -12.76 -14.51 -4.00
C SER A 101 -13.14 -13.20 -3.30
N ARG A 102 -13.95 -12.32 -3.93
CA ARG A 102 -14.33 -11.00 -3.38
C ARG A 102 -15.17 -11.05 -2.10
N LEU A 103 -15.73 -12.21 -1.74
CA LEU A 103 -16.54 -12.40 -0.53
C LEU A 103 -15.76 -13.02 0.64
N ASN A 104 -14.45 -13.24 0.51
CA ASN A 104 -13.62 -13.77 1.60
C ASN A 104 -12.90 -12.64 2.36
N LEU A 105 -12.41 -12.96 3.56
CA LEU A 105 -11.67 -12.02 4.42
C LEU A 105 -10.48 -11.37 3.70
N ALA A 106 -9.76 -12.13 2.86
CA ALA A 106 -8.61 -11.62 2.11
C ALA A 106 -9.01 -10.58 1.06
N GLY A 107 -10.18 -10.73 0.44
CA GLY A 107 -10.76 -9.74 -0.48
C GLY A 107 -11.12 -8.44 0.23
N LEU A 108 -11.69 -8.52 1.44
CA LEU A 108 -11.96 -7.34 2.27
C LEU A 108 -10.64 -6.67 2.71
N GLN A 109 -9.67 -7.45 3.19
CA GLN A 109 -8.34 -6.94 3.55
C GLN A 109 -7.67 -6.23 2.37
N THR A 110 -7.74 -6.81 1.18
CA THR A 110 -7.18 -6.20 -0.04
C THR A 110 -7.85 -4.87 -0.35
N GLN A 111 -9.19 -4.78 -0.26
CA GLN A 111 -9.91 -3.52 -0.50
C GLN A 111 -9.57 -2.45 0.55
N CYS A 112 -9.51 -2.82 1.84
CA CYS A 112 -9.12 -1.89 2.90
C CYS A 112 -7.69 -1.36 2.70
N LEU A 113 -6.73 -2.24 2.44
CA LEU A 113 -5.35 -1.87 2.18
C LEU A 113 -5.22 -1.02 0.91
N LEU A 114 -5.99 -1.33 -0.15
CA LEU A 114 -5.99 -0.55 -1.38
C LEU A 114 -6.48 0.89 -1.15
N LEU A 115 -7.54 1.07 -0.36
CA LEU A 115 -8.04 2.41 -0.02
C LEU A 115 -6.98 3.24 0.72
N ILE A 116 -6.32 2.64 1.70
CA ILE A 116 -5.25 3.29 2.46
C ILE A 116 -4.06 3.59 1.56
N ALA A 117 -3.60 2.63 0.77
CA ALA A 117 -2.45 2.79 -0.13
C ALA A 117 -2.68 3.92 -1.14
N ARG A 118 -3.91 4.07 -1.65
CA ARG A 118 -4.27 5.19 -2.54
C ARG A 118 -4.16 6.55 -1.85
N GLN A 119 -4.68 6.66 -0.63
CA GLN A 119 -4.59 7.90 0.15
C GLN A 119 -3.13 8.24 0.49
N ALA A 120 -2.35 7.23 0.86
CA ALA A 120 -0.98 7.41 1.30
C ALA A 120 -0.03 7.81 0.15
N ASN A 121 -0.28 7.34 -1.08
CA ASN A 121 0.57 7.61 -2.25
C ASN A 121 0.07 8.74 -3.16
N ASP A 122 -0.87 9.56 -2.67
CA ASP A 122 -1.49 10.67 -3.41
C ASP A 122 -2.21 10.24 -4.71
N ILE A 123 -2.61 8.96 -4.81
CA ILE A 123 -3.22 8.38 -6.00
C ILE A 123 -4.71 8.75 -6.03
N GLY A 124 -4.99 9.89 -6.68
CA GLY A 124 -6.27 10.59 -6.66
C GLY A 124 -6.36 11.65 -5.55
N GLY A 125 -5.22 12.02 -4.94
CA GLY A 125 -5.14 13.00 -3.84
C GLY A 125 -4.96 14.45 -4.28
N ASP A 126 -5.19 14.75 -5.57
CA ASP A 126 -5.44 16.11 -6.05
C ASP A 126 -6.46 16.83 -5.13
N LEU A 127 -7.43 16.10 -4.56
CA LEU A 127 -8.39 16.62 -3.58
C LEU A 127 -7.83 16.80 -2.16
N VAL A 128 -6.90 15.97 -1.68
CA VAL A 128 -6.39 16.01 -0.28
C VAL A 128 -5.25 17.02 -0.14
N TRP A 129 -4.36 17.11 -1.13
CA TRP A 129 -3.36 18.18 -1.21
C TRP A 129 -4.02 19.55 -1.41
N VAL A 130 -5.02 19.64 -2.30
CA VAL A 130 -5.82 20.88 -2.45
C VAL A 130 -6.58 21.21 -1.17
N ALA A 131 -7.16 20.24 -0.48
CA ALA A 131 -7.83 20.48 0.80
C ALA A 131 -6.86 20.91 1.91
N SER A 132 -5.65 20.34 1.95
CA SER A 132 -4.62 20.73 2.92
C SER A 132 -4.08 22.14 2.63
N GLY A 133 -3.86 22.46 1.35
CA GLY A 133 -3.47 23.80 0.91
C GLY A 133 -4.57 24.84 1.12
N SER A 134 -5.85 24.48 0.94
CA SER A 134 -6.97 25.38 1.22
C SER A 134 -7.11 25.63 2.72
N LEU A 135 -7.00 24.60 3.56
CA LEU A 135 -7.02 24.73 5.02
C LEU A 135 -5.90 25.63 5.53
N LEU A 136 -4.66 25.46 5.02
CA LEU A 136 -3.55 26.35 5.39
C LEU A 136 -3.82 27.80 4.98
N ARG A 137 -4.35 28.03 3.78
CA ARG A 137 -4.69 29.37 3.31
C ARG A 137 -5.80 30.01 4.13
N THR A 138 -6.83 29.24 4.48
CA THR A 138 -7.91 29.71 5.35
C THR A 138 -7.39 30.00 6.76
N ALA A 139 -6.55 29.15 7.33
CA ALA A 139 -5.92 29.40 8.63
C ALA A 139 -5.12 30.71 8.63
N PHE A 140 -4.30 30.94 7.59
CA PHE A 140 -3.55 32.19 7.45
C PHE A 140 -4.45 33.41 7.27
N GLN A 141 -5.52 33.32 6.48
CA GLN A 141 -6.50 34.39 6.32
C GLN A 141 -7.18 34.71 7.66
N THR A 142 -7.67 33.71 8.37
CA THR A 142 -8.34 33.90 9.67
C THR A 142 -7.40 34.45 10.74
N SER A 143 -6.09 34.22 10.65
CA SER A 143 -5.09 34.75 11.58
C SER A 143 -4.66 36.20 11.29
N LEU A 144 -4.89 36.69 10.07
CA LEU A 144 -4.58 38.07 9.66
C LEU A 144 -5.77 39.02 9.84
N ASP A 145 -6.97 38.46 9.98
CA ASP A 145 -8.22 39.20 10.22
C ASP A 145 -8.57 39.32 11.74
N ALA A 146 -7.66 38.95 12.64
CA ALA A 146 -7.78 39.03 14.10
C ALA A 146 -6.74 40.00 14.71
#